data_AF-A0A819QE85-F1
#
_entry.id   AF-A0A819QE85-F1
#
_cell.length_a   1.000
_cell.length_b   1.000
_cell.length_c   1.000
_cell.angle_alpha   90.00
_cell.angle_beta   90.00
_cell.angle_gamma   90.00
#
_symmetry.space_group_name_H-M   'P 1'
#
loop_
_entity.id
_entity.type
_entity.pdbx_description
1 polymer ?
#
loop_
_entity_poly.entity_id
_entity_poly.type
_entity_poly.pdbx_seq_one_letter_code
_entity_poly.pdbx_strand_id
1 'polypeptide(L)' 'GLGGCPYAKGASGNVATEDVLYLLEGLGYETGVDLNRLIDVGQFITNVLKRENMSKVARAILCKRQDDTKTTAKNSTTK' A
#
# COMPACT_ATOMS: atom_id res chain seq x y z
N GLY A 1 -3.94 7.84 -5.64
CA GLY A 1 -3.19 6.62 -6.01
C GLY A 1 -3.78 5.84 -7.18
N LEU A 2 -5.05 6.02 -7.53
CA LEU A 2 -5.78 5.15 -8.46
C LEU A 2 -6.16 5.83 -9.79
N GLY A 3 -5.24 6.56 -10.41
CA GLY A 3 -5.49 7.20 -11.70
C GLY A 3 -4.39 8.17 -12.10
N GLY A 4 -4.36 8.53 -13.38
CA GLY A 4 -3.45 9.53 -13.93
C GLY A 4 -4.14 10.87 -14.17
N CYS A 5 -3.37 11.89 -14.52
CA CYS A 5 -3.89 13.20 -14.92
C CYS A 5 -4.27 13.19 -16.42
N PRO A 6 -5.49 13.63 -16.82
CA PRO A 6 -5.87 13.68 -18.24
C PRO A 6 -5.05 14.70 -19.05
N TYR A 7 -4.49 15.72 -18.39
CA TYR A 7 -3.70 16.78 -19.03
C TYR A 7 -2.19 16.48 -19.06
N ALA A 8 -1.72 15.50 -18.28
CA ALA A 8 -0.30 15.13 -18.19
C ALA A 8 -0.14 13.61 -18.34
N LYS A 9 0.14 13.17 -19.57
CA LYS A 9 0.29 11.75 -19.92
C LYS A 9 1.33 11.08 -19.02
N GLY A 10 0.91 10.03 -18.31
CA GLY A 10 1.78 9.24 -17.44
C GLY A 10 2.02 9.83 -16.05
N ALA A 11 1.55 11.04 -15.75
CA ALA A 11 1.64 11.62 -14.41
C ALA A 11 0.59 11.01 -13.47
N SER A 12 0.94 10.90 -12.19
CA SER A 12 -0.01 10.55 -11.13
C SER A 12 -1.13 11.58 -11.02
N GLY A 13 -2.37 11.12 -10.86
CA GLY A 13 -3.53 11.97 -10.56
C GLY A 13 -3.61 12.28 -9.07
N ASN A 14 -4.64 11.77 -8.40
CA ASN A 14 -4.85 12.01 -6.97
C ASN A 14 -3.73 11.43 -6.11
N VAL A 15 -3.46 12.09 -4.98
CA VAL A 15 -2.61 11.54 -3.89
C VAL A 15 -3.15 10.17 -3.43
N ALA A 16 -2.27 9.27 -3.00
CA ALA A 16 -2.69 8.00 -2.42
C ALA A 16 -3.21 8.20 -1.00
N THR A 17 -4.38 7.65 -0.68
CA THR A 17 -5.01 7.83 0.62
C THR A 17 -4.18 7.22 1.73
N GLU A 18 -3.54 6.08 1.46
CA GLU A 18 -2.63 5.40 2.37
C GLU A 18 -1.44 6.28 2.76
N ASP A 19 -0.89 7.04 1.81
CA ASP A 19 0.26 7.93 2.06
C ASP A 19 -0.16 9.14 2.93
N VAL A 20 -1.38 9.67 2.73
CA VAL A 20 -1.93 10.73 3.58
C VAL A 20 -2.27 10.21 4.98
N LEU A 21 -2.88 9.05 5.06
CA LEU A 21 -3.27 8.43 6.32
C LEU A 21 -2.04 8.15 7.19
N TYR A 22 -0.99 7.56 6.60
CA TYR A 22 0.28 7.31 7.29
C TYR A 22 0.92 8.60 7.83
N LEU A 23 0.85 9.70 7.07
CA LEU A 23 1.32 11.00 7.55
C LEU A 23 0.49 11.49 8.74
N LEU A 24 -0.84 11.45 8.64
CA LEU A 24 -1.73 11.93 9.70
C LEU A 24 -1.55 11.14 10.99
N GLU A 25 -1.50 9.81 10.90
CA GLU A 25 -1.24 8.93 12.04
C GLU A 25 0.16 9.18 12.64
N GLY A 26 1.18 9.37 11.79
CA GLY A 26 2.54 9.71 12.24
C GLY A 26 2.64 11.08 12.93
N LEU A 27 1.71 11.99 12.66
CA LEU A 27 1.58 13.28 13.33
C LEU A 27 0.69 13.21 14.58
N GLY A 28 0.13 12.04 14.91
CA GLY A 28 -0.72 11.82 16.09
C GLY A 28 -2.19 12.19 15.88
N TYR A 29 -2.66 12.36 14.65
CA TYR A 29 -4.08 12.57 14.36
C TYR A 29 -4.82 11.23 14.26
N GLU A 30 -5.92 11.12 15.00
CA GLU A 30 -6.86 10.01 14.84
C GLU A 30 -7.77 10.24 13.63
N THR A 31 -7.80 9.28 12.73
CA THR A 31 -8.61 9.34 11.48
C THR A 31 -9.79 8.36 11.49
N GLY A 32 -9.77 7.36 12.38
CA GLY A 32 -10.76 6.27 12.43
C GLY A 32 -10.66 5.28 11.26
N VAL A 33 -9.61 5.35 10.44
CA VAL A 33 -9.41 4.47 9.28
C VAL A 33 -8.35 3.42 9.60
N ASP A 34 -8.63 2.15 9.32
CA ASP A 34 -7.64 1.07 9.44
C ASP A 34 -6.74 1.05 8.19
N LEU A 35 -5.49 1.50 8.37
CA LEU A 35 -4.49 1.54 7.30
C LEU A 35 -4.21 0.17 6.68
N ASN A 36 -4.18 -0.91 7.47
CA ASN A 36 -3.89 -2.24 6.94
C ASN A 36 -5.02 -2.75 6.04
N ARG A 37 -6.27 -2.54 6.45
CA ARG A 37 -7.45 -2.87 5.62
C ARG A 37 -7.50 -2.02 4.36
N LEU A 38 -7.15 -0.74 4.46
CA LEU A 38 -7.11 0.16 3.31
C LEU A 38 -6.07 -0.31 2.28
N ILE A 39 -4.89 -0.74 2.73
CA ILE A 39 -3.85 -1.31 1.87
C ILE A 39 -4.34 -2.57 1.16
N ASP A 40 -5.07 -3.45 1.85
CA ASP A 40 -5.59 -4.69 1.26
C ASP A 40 -6.61 -4.38 0.15
N VAL A 41 -7.51 -3.41 0.39
CA VAL A 41 -8.47 -2.93 -0.63
C VAL A 41 -7.75 -2.27 -1.80
N GLY A 42 -6.74 -1.42 -1.51
CA GLY A 42 -5.90 -0.78 -2.51
C GLY A 42 -5.20 -1.81 -3.40
N GLN A 43 -4.63 -2.85 -2.80
CA GLN A 43 -3.98 -3.94 -3.53
C GLN A 43 -4.99 -4.77 -4.36
N PHE A 44 -6.18 -5.03 -3.82
CA PHE A 44 -7.24 -5.72 -4.54
C PHE A 44 -7.61 -4.99 -5.83
N ILE A 45 -7.91 -3.69 -5.75
CA ILE A 45 -8.36 -2.94 -6.93
C ILE A 45 -7.21 -2.75 -7.95
N THR A 46 -5.96 -2.62 -7.50
CA THR A 46 -4.81 -2.54 -8.42
C THR A 46 -4.61 -3.84 -9.18
N ASN A 47 -4.81 -4.99 -8.52
CA ASN A 47 -4.78 -6.30 -9.18
C ASN A 47 -5.88 -6.44 -10.24
N VAL A 48 -7.11 -6.02 -9.91
CA VAL A 48 -8.25 -6.03 -10.86
C VAL A 48 -7.95 -5.17 -12.08
N LEU A 49 -7.39 -3.98 -11.86
CA LEU A 49 -7.02 -3.03 -12.92
C LEU A 49 -5.71 -3.39 -13.64
N LYS A 50 -5.05 -4.48 -13.25
CA LYS A 50 -3.75 -4.94 -13.79
C LYS A 50 -2.69 -3.83 -13.82
N ARG A 51 -2.63 -3.06 -12.73
CA ARG A 51 -1.66 -1.97 -12.55
C ARG A 51 -0.98 -2.09 -11.20
N GLU A 52 0.17 -1.45 -11.06
CA GLU A 52 0.85 -1.38 -9.77
C GLU A 52 0.13 -0.45 -8.79
N ASN A 53 0.29 -0.72 -7.50
CA ASN A 53 -0.10 0.22 -6.46
C ASN A 53 0.90 1.38 -6.42
N MET A 54 0.38 2.60 -6.52
CA MET A 54 1.17 3.83 -6.55
C MET A 54 1.41 4.44 -5.16
N SER A 55 0.79 3.92 -4.10
CA SER A 55 1.12 4.32 -2.72
C SER A 55 2.51 3.81 -2.34
N LYS A 56 3.34 4.70 -1.82
CA LYS A 56 4.67 4.33 -1.29
C LYS A 56 4.54 3.51 -0.01
N VAL A 57 3.60 3.90 0.86
CA VAL A 57 3.33 3.22 2.14
C VAL A 57 2.82 1.80 1.90
N ALA A 58 1.84 1.63 1.00
CA ALA A 58 1.29 0.32 0.68
C ALA A 58 2.37 -0.62 0.15
N ARG A 59 3.21 -0.16 -0.79
CA ARG A 59 4.33 -0.96 -1.32
C ARG A 59 5.31 -1.39 -0.23
N ALA A 60 5.69 -0.47 0.66
CA ALA A 60 6.61 -0.76 1.75
C ALA A 60 6.05 -1.82 2.71
N ILE A 61 4.79 -1.66 3.12
CA ILE A 61 4.12 -2.59 4.04
C ILE A 61 3.91 -3.96 3.39
N LEU A 62 3.48 -4.01 2.12
CA LEU A 62 3.30 -5.26 1.39
C LEU A 62 4.63 -6.01 1.22
N CYS A 63 5.71 -5.31 0.91
CA CYS A 63 7.05 -5.90 0.82
C CYS A 63 7.47 -6.50 2.18
N LYS A 64 7.30 -5.73 3.26
CA LYS A 64 7.59 -6.20 4.62
C LYS A 64 6.80 -7.46 4.99
N ARG A 65 5.49 -7.49 4.68
CA ARG A 65 4.62 -8.66 4.93
C ARG A 65 5.11 -9.92 4.19
N GLN A 66 5.65 -9.77 2.98
CA GLN A 66 6.22 -10.87 2.19
C GLN A 66 7.53 -11.40 2.80
N ASP A 67 8.38 -10.51 3.33
CA ASP A 67 9.64 -10.89 3.97
C ASP A 67 9.40 -11.62 5.30
N ASP A 68 8.40 -11.18 6.07
CA ASP A 68 7.97 -11.85 7.30
C ASP A 68 7.54 -13.30 7.01
N THR A 69 6.71 -13.50 5.98
CA THR A 69 6.25 -14.85 5.58
C THR A 69 7.40 -15.75 5.13
N LYS A 70 8.37 -15.22 4.36
CA LYS A 70 9.55 -15.97 3.92
C LYS A 70 10.46 -16.37 5.08
N THR A 71 10.62 -15.48 6.06
CA THR A 71 11.44 -15.74 7.26
C THR A 71 10.84 -16.86 8.10
N THR A 72 9.52 -16.84 8.31
CA THR A 72 8.81 -17.91 9.02
C THR A 72 8.90 -19.25 8.28
N ALA A 73 8.74 -19.25 6.95
CA ALA A 73 8.83 -20.46 6.14
C ALA A 73 10.23 -21.11 6.21
N LYS A 74 11.31 -20.31 6.08
CA LYS A 74 12.68 -20.82 6.20
C LYS A 74 12.95 -21.47 7.56
N ASN A 75 12.48 -20.87 8.64
CA ASN A 75 12.72 -21.39 9.99
C ASN A 75 11.94 -22.70 10.30
N SER A 76 10.95 -23.05 9.47
CA SER A 76 10.22 -24.32 9.58
C SER A 76 10.89 -25.49 8.84
N THR A 77 11.69 -25.22 7.81
CA THR A 77 12.38 -26.24 7.01
C THR A 77 13.72 -26.69 7.63
N THR A 78 14.27 -25.92 8.58
CA THR A 78 15.54 -26.23 9.27
C THR A 78 15.38 -26.98 10.61
N LYS A 79 14.19 -27.53 10.91
CA LYS A 79 13.95 -28.43 12.05
C LYS A 79 13.73 -29.86 11.59
#